data_AF-A0A706BNC9-F1
#
_entry.id   AF-A0A706BNC9-F1
#
_cell.length_a   1.000
_cell.length_b   1.000
_cell.length_c   1.000
_cell.angle_alpha   90.00
_cell.angle_beta   90.00
_cell.angle_gamma   90.00
#
_symmetry.space_group_name_H-M   'P 1'
#
loop_
_entity.id
_entity.type
_entity.pdbx_description
1 polymer ?
#
loop_
_entity_poly.entity_id
_entity_poly.type
_entity_poly.pdbx_seq_one_letter_code
_entity_poly.pdbx_strand_id
1 'polypeptide(L)'
;HFTPRMITTDMLALREAAMAGVGLVQLPVLMVKEQLAAGELVAVLEEWEPRREVIHAVFPSRRGLLPSVRALVDFLTEEYARMVEE
;
A
#
# COMPACT_ATOMS: atom_id res chain seq x y z
N HIS A 1 -22.22 11.38 11.61
CA HIS A 1 -20.87 11.09 12.13
C HIS A 1 -20.66 9.58 12.10
N PHE A 2 -19.61 9.11 11.43
CA PHE A 2 -19.24 7.70 11.45
C PHE A 2 -18.25 7.47 12.60
N THR A 3 -18.47 6.42 13.39
CA THR A 3 -17.56 6.02 14.48
C THR A 3 -16.81 4.77 14.03
N PRO A 4 -15.46 4.76 14.06
CA PRO A 4 -14.70 3.58 13.68
C PRO A 4 -14.99 2.42 14.65
N ARG A 5 -15.16 1.22 14.11
CA ARG A 5 -15.36 -0.01 14.91
C ARG A 5 -14.06 -0.58 15.46
N MET A 6 -12.94 -0.30 14.78
CA MET A 6 -11.59 -0.73 15.15
C MET A 6 -10.60 0.35 14.72
N ILE A 7 -9.58 0.60 15.55
CA ILE A 7 -8.50 1.55 15.27
C ILE A 7 -7.17 0.84 15.56
N THR A 8 -6.28 0.82 14.58
CA THR A 8 -4.91 0.30 14.70
C THR A 8 -4.03 0.92 13.62
N THR A 9 -2.72 0.84 13.79
CA THR A 9 -1.72 1.23 12.79
C THR A 9 -1.19 0.04 11.99
N ASP A 10 -1.61 -1.18 12.32
CA ASP A 10 -1.20 -2.40 11.61
C ASP A 10 -2.13 -2.67 10.41
N MET A 11 -1.57 -2.55 9.21
CA MET A 11 -2.30 -2.76 7.96
C MET A 11 -2.72 -4.21 7.72
N LEU A 12 -1.95 -5.20 8.20
CA LEU A 12 -2.35 -6.61 8.10
C LEU A 12 -3.57 -6.87 8.97
N ALA A 13 -3.56 -6.37 10.21
CA ALA A 13 -4.72 -6.49 11.11
C ALA A 13 -5.97 -5.82 10.52
N LEU A 14 -5.80 -4.66 9.85
CA LEU A 14 -6.90 -3.98 9.16
C LEU A 14 -7.46 -4.80 7.98
N ARG A 15 -6.60 -5.46 7.19
CA ARG A 15 -7.04 -6.35 6.11
C ARG A 15 -7.84 -7.53 6.67
N GLU A 16 -7.31 -8.22 7.68
CA GLU A 16 -8.01 -9.36 8.29
C GLU A 16 -9.35 -8.93 8.92
N ALA A 17 -9.42 -7.72 9.48
CA ALA A 17 -10.69 -7.17 9.99
C ALA A 17 -11.70 -6.92 8.85
N ALA A 18 -11.27 -6.41 7.70
CA ALA A 18 -12.14 -6.23 6.53
C ALA A 18 -12.65 -7.58 6.00
N MET A 19 -11.75 -8.57 5.90
CA MET A 19 -12.08 -9.96 5.53
C MET A 19 -13.09 -10.60 6.48
N ALA A 20 -12.98 -10.30 7.78
CA ALA A 20 -13.93 -10.74 8.80
C ALA A 20 -15.25 -9.95 8.83
N GLY A 21 -15.46 -8.99 7.92
CA GLY A 21 -16.69 -8.20 7.83
C GLY A 21 -16.82 -7.12 8.90
N VAL A 22 -15.72 -6.68 9.53
CA VAL A 22 -15.75 -5.62 10.55
C VAL A 22 -16.21 -4.29 9.94
N GLY A 23 -15.84 -3.99 8.70
CA GLY A 23 -16.25 -2.77 8.00
C GLY A 23 -15.42 -2.47 6.75
N LEU A 24 -15.40 -1.20 6.35
CA LEU A 24 -14.62 -0.70 5.21
C LEU A 24 -13.21 -0.27 5.67
N VAL A 25 -12.21 -0.48 4.81
CA VAL A 25 -10.81 -0.10 5.05
C VAL A 25 -10.21 0.49 3.77
N GLN A 26 -9.34 1.50 3.92
CA GLN A 26 -8.46 1.97 2.87
C GLN A 26 -7.07 1.35 3.09
N LEU A 27 -6.58 0.58 2.11
CA LEU A 27 -5.26 -0.04 2.12
C LEU A 27 -4.58 0.14 0.76
N PRO A 28 -3.23 0.07 0.69
CA PRO A 28 -2.54 -0.05 -0.58
C PRO A 28 -3.04 -1.27 -1.36
N VAL A 29 -3.32 -1.11 -2.66
CA VAL A 29 -3.87 -2.18 -3.52
C VAL A 29 -2.99 -3.44 -3.50
N LEU A 30 -1.66 -3.28 -3.44
CA LEU A 30 -0.70 -4.37 -3.30
C LEU A 30 -0.96 -5.29 -2.09
N MET A 31 -1.60 -4.81 -1.03
CA MET A 31 -1.89 -5.62 0.16
C MET A 31 -3.16 -6.46 0.04
N VAL A 32 -4.02 -6.15 -0.94
CA VAL A 32 -5.36 -6.72 -1.11
C VAL A 32 -5.62 -7.28 -2.52
N LYS A 33 -4.63 -7.24 -3.42
CA LYS A 33 -4.75 -7.66 -4.83
C LYS A 33 -5.31 -9.09 -4.95
N GLU A 34 -4.83 -10.01 -4.12
CA GLU A 34 -5.28 -11.40 -4.11
C GLU A 34 -6.73 -11.54 -3.63
N GLN A 35 -7.09 -10.86 -2.55
CA GLN A 35 -8.44 -10.91 -1.97
C GLN A 35 -9.48 -10.26 -2.90
N LEU A 36 -9.10 -9.18 -3.61
CA LEU A 36 -9.92 -8.57 -4.65
C LEU A 36 -10.10 -9.52 -5.84
N ALA A 37 -9.01 -10.15 -6.31
CA ALA A 37 -9.06 -11.10 -7.42
C ALA A 37 -9.90 -12.35 -7.09
N ALA A 38 -9.86 -12.81 -5.83
CA ALA A 38 -10.67 -13.93 -5.33
C ALA A 38 -12.13 -13.55 -5.05
N GLY A 39 -12.49 -12.26 -5.10
CA GLY A 39 -13.82 -11.76 -4.75
C GLY A 39 -14.14 -11.81 -3.24
N GLU A 40 -13.13 -12.02 -2.41
CA GLU A 40 -13.25 -12.02 -0.95
C GLU A 40 -13.35 -10.59 -0.39
N LEU A 41 -12.70 -9.65 -1.09
CA LEU A 41 -12.92 -8.21 -0.93
C LEU A 41 -13.51 -7.65 -2.22
N VAL A 42 -14.21 -6.53 -2.09
CA VAL A 42 -14.73 -5.75 -3.21
C VAL A 42 -14.27 -4.31 -3.07
N ALA A 43 -13.88 -3.70 -4.20
CA ALA A 43 -13.64 -2.26 -4.24
C ALA A 43 -14.98 -1.53 -4.04
N VAL A 44 -14.94 -0.44 -3.27
CA VAL A 44 -16.09 0.45 -3.07
C VAL A 44 -15.69 1.86 -3.47
N LEU A 45 -16.69 2.69 -3.78
CA LEU A 45 -16.46 4.08 -4.18
C LEU A 45 -15.58 4.20 -5.44
N GLU A 46 -15.83 3.39 -6.47
CA GLU A 46 -14.99 3.35 -7.69
C GLU A 46 -14.86 4.70 -8.42
N GLU A 47 -15.83 5.60 -8.25
CA GLU A 47 -15.80 6.96 -8.80
C GLU A 47 -14.92 7.94 -7.99
N TRP A 48 -14.33 7.46 -6.89
CA TRP A 48 -13.52 8.27 -5.98
C TRP A 48 -12.21 7.55 -5.65
N GLU A 49 -11.08 8.22 -5.92
CA GLU A 49 -9.75 7.73 -5.53
C GLU A 49 -9.20 8.63 -4.40
N PRO A 50 -8.64 8.04 -3.32
CA PRO A 50 -7.87 8.82 -2.36
C PRO A 50 -6.66 9.47 -3.04
N ARG A 51 -6.11 10.51 -2.41
CA ARG A 51 -4.89 11.14 -2.94
C ARG A 51 -3.77 10.10 -3.02
N ARG A 52 -3.10 10.05 -4.18
CA ARG A 52 -1.94 9.17 -4.37
C ARG A 52 -0.82 9.57 -3.41
N GLU A 53 -0.40 8.61 -2.61
CA GLU A 53 0.72 8.75 -1.70
C GLU A 53 2.03 8.40 -2.41
N VAL A 54 3.10 9.09 -2.03
CA VAL A 54 4.44 8.87 -2.61
C VAL A 54 5.23 7.91 -1.73
N ILE A 55 5.79 6.86 -2.33
CA ILE A 55 6.73 5.97 -1.66
C ILE A 55 8.12 6.62 -1.71
N HIS A 56 8.73 6.83 -0.55
CA HIS A 56 10.05 7.45 -0.43
C HIS A 56 11.13 6.43 -0.03
N ALA A 57 12.23 6.39 -0.77
CA ALA A 57 13.45 5.72 -0.34
C ALA A 57 14.29 6.68 0.54
N VAL A 58 14.47 6.35 1.81
CA VAL A 58 15.20 7.18 2.78
C VAL A 58 16.52 6.53 3.16
N PHE A 59 17.63 7.26 2.98
CA PHE A 59 18.98 6.79 3.33
C PHE A 59 19.85 7.94 3.86
N PRO A 60 20.87 7.66 4.69
CA PRO A 60 21.75 8.70 5.23
C PRO A 60 22.59 9.37 4.14
N SER A 61 22.50 10.70 4.01
CA SER A 61 23.25 11.47 3.01
C SER A 61 24.74 11.64 3.34
N ARG A 62 25.12 11.56 4.62
CA ARG A 62 26.45 11.99 5.12
C ARG A 62 27.64 11.18 4.63
N ARG A 63 27.43 10.00 4.03
CA ARG A 63 28.52 9.12 3.53
C ARG A 63 28.65 9.12 2.00
N GLY A 64 27.88 9.97 1.31
CA GLY A 64 27.65 9.79 -0.12
C GLY A 64 26.81 8.55 -0.39
N LEU A 65 26.21 8.46 -1.58
CA LEU A 65 25.43 7.30 -1.97
C LEU A 65 26.38 6.19 -2.43
N LEU A 66 26.54 5.15 -1.62
CA LEU A 66 27.36 3.99 -1.99
C LEU A 66 26.83 3.38 -3.31
N PRO A 67 27.70 2.91 -4.21
CA PRO A 67 27.26 2.33 -5.49
C PRO A 67 26.24 1.19 -5.33
N SER A 68 26.37 0.37 -4.30
CA SER A 68 25.40 -0.69 -3.98
C SER A 68 24.03 -0.17 -3.55
N VAL A 69 23.98 0.93 -2.79
CA VAL A 69 22.72 1.58 -2.39
C VAL A 69 22.06 2.24 -3.59
N ARG A 70 22.85 2.90 -4.45
CA ARG A 70 22.35 3.44 -5.72
C ARG A 70 21.73 2.33 -6.59
N ALA A 71 22.47 1.25 -6.81
CA ALA A 71 21.98 0.13 -7.60
C ALA A 71 20.67 -0.45 -7.05
N LEU A 72 20.54 -0.55 -5.71
CA LEU A 72 19.30 -0.98 -5.08
C LEU A 72 18.14 0.02 -5.29
N VAL A 73 18.39 1.32 -5.13
CA VAL A 73 17.37 2.36 -5.32
C VAL A 73 16.92 2.42 -6.78
N ASP A 74 17.84 2.30 -7.73
CA ASP A 74 17.55 2.27 -9.16
C ASP A 74 16.68 1.05 -9.48
N PHE A 75 17.07 -0.15 -9.00
CA PHE A 75 16.28 -1.38 -9.14
C PHE A 75 14.86 -1.24 -8.56
N LEU A 76 14.73 -0.76 -7.31
CA LEU A 76 13.42 -0.58 -6.68
C LEU A 76 12.56 0.41 -7.47
N THR A 77 13.14 1.51 -7.95
CA THR A 77 12.40 2.51 -8.74
C THR A 77 11.82 1.90 -10.02
N GLU A 78 12.62 1.10 -10.72
CA GLU A 78 12.17 0.39 -11.92
C GLU A 78 11.06 -0.63 -11.61
N GLU A 79 11.19 -1.42 -10.53
CA GLU A 79 10.16 -2.40 -10.16
C GLU A 79 8.85 -1.73 -9.72
N TYR A 80 8.92 -0.65 -8.94
CA TYR A 80 7.72 0.10 -8.54
C TYR A 80 7.04 0.77 -9.73
N ALA A 81 7.79 1.26 -10.72
CA ALA A 81 7.21 1.80 -11.95
C ALA A 81 6.40 0.73 -12.70
N ARG A 82 6.94 -0.50 -12.82
CA ARG A 82 6.22 -1.63 -13.42
C ARG A 82 4.93 -1.97 -12.69
N MET A 83 4.92 -1.90 -11.36
CA MET A 83 3.74 -2.22 -10.55
C MET A 83 2.62 -1.17 -10.63
N VAL A 84 2.92 0.08 -10.98
CA VAL A 84 1.92 1.18 -11.07
C VAL A 84 1.26 1.25 -12.45
N GLU A 85 1.90 0.70 -13.48
CA GLU A 85 1.36 0.65 -14.85
C GLU A 85 0.36 -0.52 -15.07
N GLU A 86 0.31 -1.50 -14.16
CA GLU A 86 -0.67 -2.62 -14.11
C GLU A 86 -1.90 -2.31 -13.23
#